data_AF-A0A2A3MI84-F1
#
_entry.id   AF-A0A2A3MI84-F1
#
_cell.length_a   1.000
_cell.length_b   1.000
_cell.length_c   1.000
_cell.angle_alpha   90.00
_cell.angle_beta   90.00
_cell.angle_gamma   90.00
#
_symmetry.space_group_name_H-M   'P 1'
#
loop_
_entity.id
_entity.type
_entity.pdbx_description
1 polymer ?
#
loop_
_entity_poly.entity_id
_entity_poly.type
_entity_poly.pdbx_seq_one_letter_code
_entity_poly.pdbx_strand_id
1 'polypeptide(L)'
;MADLHIEDFHQDVARILVALYNRFPQPACLFVIDLIGEHEPDPFGVPAPRHTACFSAMLWLAQEGFLRYTDTIRQDAIDQACLTERSFTLLSAPDPERLQATLPASVARQQATLAQRLRDALRSGASNEIFEAVQQCFRR
;
A
#
# COMPACT_ATOMS: atom_id res chain seq x y z
N MET A 1 -22.69 10.68 1.91
CA MET A 1 -21.37 11.32 1.76
C MET A 1 -20.38 10.26 2.17
N ALA A 2 -19.64 9.67 1.22
CA ALA A 2 -18.61 8.70 1.57
C ALA A 2 -17.55 9.41 2.41
N ASP A 3 -17.03 8.73 3.41
CA ASP A 3 -15.96 9.23 4.26
C ASP A 3 -14.67 9.34 3.43
N LEU A 4 -14.43 10.52 2.82
CA LEU A 4 -13.28 10.77 1.94
C LEU A 4 -11.95 10.38 2.61
N HIS A 5 -11.85 10.59 3.92
CA HIS A 5 -10.67 10.20 4.70
C HIS A 5 -10.44 8.67 4.71
N ILE A 6 -11.51 7.87 4.67
CA ILE A 6 -11.41 6.41 4.56
C ILE A 6 -10.98 6.02 3.15
N GLU A 7 -11.50 6.68 2.12
CA GLU A 7 -11.08 6.42 0.74
C GLU A 7 -9.59 6.73 0.54
N ASP A 8 -9.12 7.88 1.03
CA ASP A 8 -7.71 8.26 1.04
C ASP A 8 -6.84 7.23 1.76
N PHE A 9 -7.30 6.72 2.91
CA PHE A 9 -6.60 5.68 3.65
C PHE A 9 -6.45 4.39 2.83
N HIS A 10 -7.48 3.95 2.10
CA HIS A 10 -7.36 2.76 1.23
C HIS A 10 -6.36 3.02 0.10
N GLN A 11 -6.32 4.23 -0.48
CA GLN A 11 -5.31 4.58 -1.46
C GLN A 11 -3.89 4.54 -0.88
N ASP A 12 -3.70 5.08 0.32
CA ASP A 12 -2.40 5.07 1.01
C ASP A 12 -1.92 3.64 1.25
N VAL A 13 -2.78 2.79 1.81
CA VAL A 13 -2.45 1.39 2.09
C VAL A 13 -2.04 0.67 0.80
N ALA A 14 -2.84 0.80 -0.27
CA ALA A 14 -2.53 0.15 -1.54
C ALA A 14 -1.16 0.59 -2.09
N ARG A 15 -0.87 1.90 -2.06
CA ARG A 15 0.39 2.46 -2.57
C ARG A 15 1.59 2.04 -1.72
N ILE A 16 1.48 2.09 -0.39
CA ILE A 16 2.53 1.66 0.54
C ILE A 16 2.88 0.18 0.33
N LEU A 17 1.86 -0.69 0.33
CA LEU A 17 2.06 -2.13 0.19
C LEU A 17 2.65 -2.49 -1.17
N VAL A 18 2.18 -1.88 -2.27
CA VAL A 18 2.73 -2.11 -3.60
C VAL A 18 4.17 -1.60 -3.71
N ALA A 19 4.47 -0.43 -3.17
CA ALA A 19 5.83 0.13 -3.17
C ALA A 19 6.83 -0.80 -2.48
N LEU A 20 6.49 -1.28 -1.27
CA LEU A 20 7.36 -2.19 -0.51
C LEU A 20 7.43 -3.58 -1.14
N TYR A 21 6.32 -4.11 -1.67
CA TYR A 21 6.31 -5.40 -2.36
C TYR A 21 7.23 -5.42 -3.58
N ASN A 22 7.31 -4.32 -4.32
CA ASN A 22 8.19 -4.21 -5.49
C ASN A 22 9.69 -4.15 -5.12
N ARG A 23 10.03 -3.88 -3.85
CA ARG A 23 11.41 -3.78 -3.35
C ARG A 23 11.83 -4.95 -2.46
N PHE A 24 10.88 -5.71 -1.93
CA PHE A 24 11.16 -6.83 -1.03
C PHE A 24 12.18 -7.83 -1.63
N PRO A 25 13.16 -8.34 -0.85
CA PRO A 25 13.37 -8.12 0.59
C PRO A 25 14.26 -6.90 0.93
N GLN A 26 14.64 -6.09 -0.07
CA GLN A 26 15.49 -4.93 0.16
C GLN A 26 14.74 -3.86 0.97
N PRO A 27 15.28 -3.41 2.12
CA PRO A 27 14.74 -2.24 2.80
C PRO A 27 14.80 -1.00 1.92
N ALA A 28 13.78 -0.16 2.00
CA ALA A 28 13.67 1.07 1.21
C ALA A 28 13.27 2.25 2.10
N CYS A 29 13.73 3.45 1.74
CA CYS A 29 13.16 4.68 2.25
C CYS A 29 11.86 4.97 1.48
N LEU A 30 10.76 5.22 2.19
CA LEU A 30 9.45 5.48 1.59
C LEU A 30 8.97 6.88 1.97
N PHE A 31 9.03 7.80 1.01
CA PHE A 31 8.55 9.18 1.21
C PHE A 31 7.05 9.30 0.93
N VAL A 32 6.38 10.16 1.69
CA VAL A 32 4.97 10.50 1.49
C VAL A 32 4.73 11.07 0.10
N ILE A 33 5.60 11.97 -0.37
CA ILE A 33 5.48 12.62 -1.68
C ILE A 33 5.53 11.64 -2.86
N ASP A 34 6.26 10.53 -2.71
CA ASP A 34 6.35 9.50 -3.75
C ASP A 34 5.03 8.70 -3.87
N LEU A 35 4.21 8.71 -2.82
CA LEU A 35 2.93 8.01 -2.79
C LEU A 35 1.78 8.89 -3.25
N ILE A 36 1.69 10.12 -2.73
CA ILE A 36 0.50 10.96 -2.86
C ILE A 36 0.75 12.27 -3.61
N GLY A 37 1.98 12.48 -4.10
CA GLY A 37 2.42 13.74 -4.69
C GLY A 37 2.78 14.81 -3.66
N GLU A 38 3.23 15.96 -4.14
CA GLU A 38 3.52 17.12 -3.30
C GLU A 38 2.22 17.78 -2.83
N HIS A 39 2.17 18.14 -1.55
CA HIS A 39 1.10 18.94 -0.95
C HIS A 39 1.73 20.11 -0.21
N GLU A 40 1.37 21.34 -0.59
CA GLU A 40 1.95 22.53 0.03
C GLU A 40 1.60 22.60 1.53
N PRO A 41 2.60 22.85 2.40
CA PRO A 41 2.31 23.13 3.80
C PRO A 41 1.61 24.49 3.94
N ASP A 42 0.99 24.71 5.10
CA ASP A 42 0.41 26.00 5.39
C ASP A 42 1.49 27.10 5.57
N PRO A 43 1.11 28.40 5.66
CA PRO A 43 2.08 29.49 5.85
C PRO A 43 2.94 29.40 7.11
N PHE A 44 2.60 28.53 8.06
CA PHE A 44 3.35 28.28 9.29
C PHE A 44 4.23 27.03 9.19
N GLY A 45 4.27 26.37 8.03
CA GLY A 45 5.03 25.15 7.78
C GLY A 45 4.35 23.88 8.29
N VAL A 46 3.07 23.92 8.63
CA VAL A 46 2.32 22.72 9.04
C VAL A 46 2.02 21.87 7.80
N PRO A 47 2.35 20.56 7.81
CA PRO A 47 2.06 19.69 6.68
C PRO A 47 0.57 19.63 6.37
N ALA A 48 0.23 19.54 5.09
CA ALA A 48 -1.16 19.39 4.66
C ALA A 48 -1.83 18.17 5.32
N PRO A 49 -3.15 18.21 5.60
CA PRO A 49 -3.86 17.07 6.19
C PRO A 49 -3.66 15.75 5.45
N ARG A 50 -3.62 15.79 4.11
CA ARG A 50 -3.41 14.60 3.27
C ARG A 50 -2.03 13.99 3.44
N HIS A 51 -1.00 14.83 3.58
CA HIS A 51 0.38 14.41 3.87
C HIS A 51 0.47 13.74 5.23
N THR A 52 -0.11 14.38 6.26
CA THR A 52 -0.15 13.82 7.62
C THR A 52 -0.91 12.50 7.67
N ALA A 53 -2.01 12.38 6.92
CA ALA A 53 -2.81 11.15 6.84
C ALA A 53 -2.01 9.97 6.24
N CYS A 54 -1.30 10.21 5.12
CA CYS A 54 -0.47 9.19 4.48
C CYS A 54 0.67 8.74 5.40
N PHE A 55 1.36 9.68 6.02
CA PHE A 55 2.43 9.37 6.99
C PHE A 55 1.88 8.54 8.16
N SER A 56 0.72 8.93 8.70
CA SER A 56 0.06 8.21 9.79
C SER A 56 -0.37 6.79 9.36
N ALA A 57 -0.79 6.59 8.11
CA ALA A 57 -1.11 5.28 7.57
C ALA A 57 0.12 4.35 7.51
N MET A 58 1.31 4.89 7.17
CA MET A 58 2.56 4.12 7.25
C MET A 58 2.85 3.64 8.68
N LEU A 59 2.71 4.54 9.66
CA LEU A 59 2.94 4.21 11.07
C LEU A 59 1.93 3.19 11.58
N TRP A 60 0.66 3.34 11.21
CA TRP A 60 -0.40 2.41 11.57
C TRP A 60 -0.17 1.02 10.97
N LEU A 61 0.21 0.93 9.69
CA LEU A 61 0.56 -0.34 9.05
C LEU A 61 1.75 -1.03 9.75
N ALA A 62 2.71 -0.25 10.27
CA ALA A 62 3.81 -0.80 11.06
C ALA A 62 3.30 -1.39 12.39
N GLN A 63 2.42 -0.67 13.09
CA GLN A 63 1.82 -1.11 14.35
C GLN A 63 0.98 -2.38 14.19
N GLU A 64 0.25 -2.50 13.08
CA GLU A 64 -0.54 -3.70 12.74
C GLU A 64 0.32 -4.85 12.18
N GLY A 65 1.64 -4.65 12.06
CA GLY A 65 2.59 -5.66 11.64
C GLY A 65 2.58 -5.95 10.13
N PHE A 66 2.16 -5.00 9.29
CA PHE A 66 2.22 -5.14 7.84
C PHE A 66 3.62 -4.81 7.28
N LEU A 67 4.30 -3.89 7.92
CA LEU A 67 5.66 -3.48 7.58
C LEU A 67 6.49 -3.31 8.85
N ARG A 68 7.80 -3.26 8.67
CA ARG A 68 8.77 -2.84 9.68
C ARG A 68 9.62 -1.71 9.09
N TYR A 69 10.05 -0.77 9.92
CA TYR A 69 10.95 0.32 9.57
C TYR A 69 11.92 0.56 10.73
N THR A 70 13.01 1.28 10.47
CA THR A 70 14.03 1.56 11.51
C THR A 70 13.85 2.92 12.15
N ASP A 71 13.62 3.96 11.35
CA ASP A 71 13.46 5.33 11.84
C ASP A 71 12.55 6.14 10.92
N THR A 72 12.15 7.34 11.34
CA THR A 72 11.43 8.30 10.50
C THR A 72 12.33 9.46 10.07
N ILE A 73 12.13 9.93 8.85
CA ILE A 73 12.71 11.20 8.40
C ILE A 73 11.64 12.27 8.64
N ARG A 74 11.65 12.84 9.85
CA ARG A 74 10.60 13.77 10.33
C ARG A 74 9.21 13.16 10.10
N GLN A 75 8.33 13.87 9.41
CA GLN A 75 7.00 13.44 8.98
C GLN A 75 6.92 13.23 7.47
N ASP A 76 8.07 13.05 6.82
CA ASP A 76 8.18 12.97 5.36
C ASP A 76 8.39 11.55 4.87
N ALA A 77 9.01 10.68 5.67
CA ALA A 77 9.29 9.30 5.29
C ALA A 77 9.49 8.36 6.48
N ILE A 78 9.37 7.07 6.18
CA ILE A 78 9.94 5.98 6.99
C ILE A 78 11.19 5.43 6.28
N ASP A 79 12.27 5.19 7.03
CA ASP A 79 13.53 4.66 6.50
C ASP A 79 13.73 3.18 6.85
N GLN A 80 14.48 2.49 5.99
CA GLN A 80 14.72 1.04 6.07
C GLN A 80 13.42 0.23 6.18
N ALA A 81 12.37 0.67 5.48
CA ALA A 81 11.07 0.03 5.48
C ALA A 81 11.07 -1.24 4.64
N CYS A 82 10.45 -2.31 5.16
CA CYS A 82 10.34 -3.60 4.48
C CYS A 82 9.03 -4.29 4.91
N LEU A 83 8.46 -5.12 4.04
CA LEU A 83 7.31 -5.95 4.40
C LEU A 83 7.67 -6.95 5.51
N THR A 84 6.70 -7.25 6.36
CA THR A 84 6.79 -8.42 7.25
C THR A 84 6.55 -9.71 6.47
N GLU A 85 6.90 -10.84 7.08
CA GLU A 85 6.62 -12.16 6.50
C GLU A 85 5.12 -12.34 6.23
N ARG A 86 4.26 -12.01 7.21
CA ARG A 86 2.80 -12.03 7.07
C ARG A 86 2.34 -11.28 5.83
N SER A 87 2.77 -10.03 5.64
CA SER A 87 2.33 -9.23 4.50
C SER A 87 2.91 -9.71 3.18
N PHE A 88 4.15 -10.19 3.17
CA PHE A 88 4.70 -10.80 1.97
C PHE A 88 3.89 -12.04 1.57
N THR A 89 3.67 -12.97 2.49
CA THR A 89 2.90 -14.20 2.27
C THR A 89 1.48 -13.88 1.77
N LEU A 90 0.81 -12.92 2.42
CA LEU A 90 -0.53 -12.45 2.03
C LEU A 90 -0.55 -11.87 0.61
N LEU A 91 0.40 -10.99 0.28
CA LEU A 91 0.45 -10.30 -1.02
C LEU A 91 0.85 -11.24 -2.16
N SER A 92 1.69 -12.24 -1.88
CA SER A 92 2.13 -13.25 -2.84
C SER A 92 1.16 -14.42 -3.01
N ALA A 93 0.17 -14.57 -2.12
CA ALA A 93 -0.81 -15.66 -2.23
C ALA A 93 -1.71 -15.44 -3.46
N PRO A 94 -1.84 -16.44 -4.35
CA PRO A 94 -2.79 -16.37 -5.45
C PRO A 94 -4.21 -16.57 -4.95
N ASP A 95 -5.13 -15.73 -5.42
CA ASP A 95 -6.56 -15.89 -5.23
C ASP A 95 -7.10 -16.99 -6.19
N PRO A 96 -7.61 -18.13 -5.69
CA PRO A 96 -8.11 -19.21 -6.54
C PRO A 96 -9.21 -18.75 -7.51
N GLU A 97 -10.04 -17.78 -7.12
CA GLU A 97 -11.13 -17.27 -7.95
C GLU A 97 -10.62 -16.44 -9.13
N ARG A 98 -9.38 -15.93 -9.05
CA ARG A 98 -8.73 -15.14 -10.12
C ARG A 98 -7.82 -15.98 -11.02
N LEU A 99 -7.70 -17.28 -10.79
CA LEU A 99 -6.89 -18.17 -11.62
C LEU A 99 -7.54 -18.33 -13.00
N GLN A 100 -6.83 -17.91 -14.05
CA GLN A 100 -7.30 -18.06 -15.42
C GLN A 100 -6.75 -19.36 -16.04
N ALA A 101 -7.64 -20.31 -16.31
CA ALA A 101 -7.28 -21.61 -16.88
C ALA A 101 -6.72 -21.53 -18.33
N THR A 102 -7.00 -20.43 -19.02
CA THR A 102 -6.52 -20.15 -20.39
C THR A 102 -5.05 -19.72 -20.44
N LEU A 103 -4.46 -19.32 -19.31
CA LEU A 103 -3.06 -18.88 -19.25
C LEU A 103 -2.13 -20.01 -18.79
N PRO A 104 -0.83 -19.97 -19.15
CA PRO A 104 0.17 -20.85 -18.55
C PRO A 104 0.14 -20.75 -17.02
N ALA A 105 0.31 -21.89 -16.33
CA ALA A 105 0.12 -21.97 -14.88
C ALA A 105 0.96 -20.96 -14.06
N SER A 106 2.18 -20.66 -14.51
CA SER A 106 3.05 -19.65 -13.88
C SER A 106 2.46 -18.24 -13.98
N VAL A 107 1.97 -17.87 -15.17
CA VAL A 107 1.36 -16.57 -15.45
C VAL A 107 0.03 -16.42 -14.72
N ALA A 108 -0.82 -17.46 -14.76
CA ALA A 108 -2.10 -17.48 -14.05
C ALA A 108 -1.92 -17.23 -12.55
N ARG A 109 -0.95 -17.92 -11.91
CA ARG A 109 -0.63 -17.72 -10.50
C ARG A 109 -0.14 -16.31 -10.20
N GLN A 110 0.76 -15.78 -11.02
CA GLN A 110 1.29 -14.43 -10.82
C GLN A 110 0.19 -13.37 -10.92
N GLN A 111 -0.72 -13.51 -11.89
CA GLN A 111 -1.82 -12.56 -12.10
C GLN A 111 -2.92 -12.67 -11.02
N ALA A 112 -3.08 -13.85 -10.42
CA ALA A 112 -4.04 -14.09 -9.36
C ALA A 112 -3.60 -13.53 -8.00
N THR A 113 -2.35 -13.08 -7.84
CA THR A 113 -1.85 -12.56 -6.55
C THR A 113 -2.58 -11.31 -6.07
N LEU A 114 -2.67 -11.13 -4.76
CA LEU A 114 -3.23 -9.92 -4.16
C LEU A 114 -2.35 -8.69 -4.48
N ALA A 115 -1.03 -8.85 -4.54
CA ALA A 115 -0.12 -7.82 -5.03
C ALA A 115 -0.50 -7.35 -6.44
N GLN A 116 -0.80 -8.29 -7.35
CA GLN A 116 -1.24 -7.92 -8.69
C GLN A 116 -2.60 -7.24 -8.68
N ARG A 117 -3.55 -7.71 -7.83
CA ARG A 117 -4.85 -7.05 -7.65
C ARG A 117 -4.70 -5.58 -7.26
N LEU A 118 -3.85 -5.28 -6.28
CA LEU A 118 -3.58 -3.90 -5.85
C LEU A 118 -2.98 -3.06 -6.97
N ARG A 119 -2.04 -3.63 -7.75
CA ARG A 119 -1.47 -2.94 -8.92
C ARG A 119 -2.50 -2.64 -9.99
N ASP A 120 -3.43 -3.57 -10.24
CA ASP A 120 -4.49 -3.40 -11.23
C ASP A 120 -5.47 -2.30 -10.77
N ALA A 121 -5.88 -2.33 -9.50
CA ALA A 121 -6.77 -1.34 -8.90
C ALA A 121 -6.15 0.08 -8.86
N LEU A 122 -4.85 0.19 -8.54
CA LEU A 122 -4.14 1.47 -8.60
C LEU A 122 -4.03 2.00 -10.03
N ARG A 123 -3.93 1.12 -11.04
CA ARG A 123 -3.88 1.52 -12.45
C ARG A 123 -5.24 1.93 -12.99
N SER A 124 -6.33 1.28 -12.56
CA SER A 124 -7.68 1.66 -12.97
C SER A 124 -8.11 2.99 -12.35
N GLY A 125 -7.59 3.29 -11.15
CA GLY A 125 -7.99 4.48 -10.38
C GLY A 125 -9.41 4.37 -9.82
N ALA A 126 -10.04 3.20 -9.92
CA ALA A 126 -11.39 2.97 -9.47
C ALA A 126 -11.40 2.75 -7.95
N SER A 127 -11.95 3.70 -7.20
CA SER A 127 -11.92 3.70 -5.73
C SER A 127 -12.55 2.45 -5.11
N ASN A 128 -13.59 1.89 -5.74
CA ASN A 128 -14.21 0.64 -5.33
C ASN A 128 -13.27 -0.57 -5.49
N GLU A 129 -12.48 -0.63 -6.57
CA GLU A 129 -11.52 -1.72 -6.77
C GLU A 129 -10.37 -1.64 -5.75
N ILE A 130 -9.91 -0.43 -5.46
CA ILE A 130 -8.89 -0.18 -4.43
C ILE A 130 -9.42 -0.59 -3.06
N PHE A 131 -10.63 -0.16 -2.71
CA PHE A 131 -11.30 -0.52 -1.47
C PHE A 131 -11.36 -2.04 -1.31
N GLU A 132 -11.92 -2.75 -2.29
CA GLU A 132 -12.06 -4.21 -2.22
C GLU A 132 -10.72 -4.94 -2.10
N ALA A 133 -9.71 -4.51 -2.85
CA ALA A 133 -8.38 -5.12 -2.79
C ALA A 133 -7.71 -4.90 -1.43
N VAL A 134 -7.85 -3.71 -0.83
CA VAL A 134 -7.31 -3.41 0.48
C VAL A 134 -8.10 -4.11 1.59
N GLN A 135 -9.42 -4.20 1.49
CA GLN A 135 -10.23 -4.98 2.44
C GLN A 135 -9.80 -6.44 2.48
N GLN A 136 -9.45 -7.03 1.34
CA GLN A 136 -8.88 -8.39 1.31
C GLN A 136 -7.54 -8.50 2.04
N CYS A 137 -6.75 -7.42 2.12
CA CYS A 137 -5.52 -7.40 2.91
C CYS A 137 -5.78 -7.46 4.42
N PHE A 138 -6.94 -6.99 4.88
CA PHE A 138 -7.30 -6.93 6.29
C PHE A 138 -8.14 -8.11 6.78
N ARG A 139 -8.68 -8.93 5.86
CA ARG A 139 -9.35 -10.18 6.21
C ARG A 139 -8.30 -11.15 6.80
N ARG A 140 -8.55 -11.59 8.03
CA ARG A 140 -7.73 -12.57 8.75
C ARG A 140 -7.97 -13.97 8.21
#